data_AF-A0A392Q6Y3-F1
#
_entry.id   AF-A0A392Q6Y3-F1
#
_cell.length_a   1.000
_cell.length_b   1.000
_cell.length_c   1.000
_cell.angle_alpha   90.00
_cell.angle_beta   90.00
_cell.angle_gamma   90.00
#
_symmetry.space_group_name_H-M   'P 1'
#
loop_
_entity.id
_entity.type
_entity.pdbx_description
1 polymer ?
#
loop_
_entity_poly.entity_id
_entity_poly.type
_entity_poly.pdbx_seq_one_letter_code
_entity_poly.pdbx_strand_id
1 'polypeptide(L)'
;MESTSTSYSSIPVVFSKLPIDTNTQKHFSNGTIEIPYEKLDFVLEQPVDFESLRENGFDVKKLFQDQGWLGYFDILNGPVYTQLVKDFWKRCDIITQEEADKEYALKVAEDPKKNKGKSRTELGLREFTEPEIRSDCTGYEVTITQSTIAKLLRIPNKGIFKTFTPSSGRKSEYVPRIAQRCYIKEDAEPTNKVSDLKPLQ
;
A
#
# COMPACT_ATOMS: atom_id res chain seq x y z
N MET A 1 18.82 20.90 -40.42
CA MET A 1 18.98 21.80 -39.25
C MET A 1 18.16 21.20 -38.13
N GLU A 2 18.79 20.31 -37.35
CA GLU A 2 18.16 19.67 -36.20
C GLU A 2 18.28 20.59 -35.00
N SER A 3 17.13 21.02 -34.48
CA SER A 3 17.03 21.77 -33.23
C SER A 3 17.05 20.77 -32.07
N THR A 4 18.19 20.69 -31.39
CA THR A 4 18.33 19.97 -30.13
C THR A 4 17.80 20.85 -29.00
N SER A 5 16.62 20.52 -28.47
CA SER A 5 16.07 21.13 -27.26
C SER A 5 16.58 20.37 -26.04
N THR A 6 17.59 20.94 -25.38
CA THR A 6 18.02 20.55 -24.03
C THR A 6 17.15 21.25 -23.00
N SER A 7 16.28 20.52 -22.31
CA SER A 7 15.57 21.01 -21.13
C SER A 7 16.27 20.50 -19.87
N TYR A 8 17.09 21.35 -19.26
CA TYR A 8 17.61 21.14 -17.91
C TYR A 8 16.55 21.59 -16.90
N SER A 9 16.04 20.65 -16.11
CA SER A 9 15.23 20.96 -14.92
C SER A 9 16.17 21.39 -13.80
N SER A 10 16.25 22.71 -13.56
CA SER A 10 17.02 23.31 -12.48
C SER A 10 16.30 23.18 -11.14
N ILE A 11 16.25 21.98 -10.57
CA ILE A 11 15.92 21.80 -9.15
C ILE A 11 17.24 21.85 -8.37
N PRO A 12 17.42 22.76 -7.40
CA PRO A 12 18.65 22.82 -6.62
C PRO A 12 18.83 21.51 -5.84
N VAL A 13 20.01 20.90 -5.99
CA VAL A 13 20.42 19.72 -5.21
C VAL A 13 20.70 20.17 -3.78
N VAL A 14 19.72 20.05 -2.90
CA VAL A 14 19.82 20.49 -1.49
C VAL A 14 20.62 19.50 -0.63
N PHE A 15 20.90 18.28 -1.08
CA PHE A 15 21.55 17.26 -0.25
C PHE A 15 22.69 16.57 -1.00
N SER A 16 23.87 17.21 -1.04
CA SER A 16 25.07 16.65 -1.66
C SER A 16 25.87 15.71 -0.75
N LYS A 17 25.49 15.58 0.54
CA LYS A 17 26.22 14.77 1.52
C LYS A 17 25.27 14.21 2.59
N LEU A 18 24.55 13.14 2.25
CA LEU A 18 23.99 12.25 3.27
C LEU A 18 24.81 10.96 3.26
N PRO A 19 25.28 10.47 4.42
CA PRO A 19 25.96 9.18 4.51
C PRO A 19 24.91 8.08 4.35
N ILE A 20 24.70 7.64 3.10
CA ILE A 20 23.82 6.51 2.79
C ILE A 20 24.60 5.24 3.10
N ASP A 21 24.19 4.50 4.13
CA ASP A 21 24.66 3.12 4.34
C ASP A 21 23.81 2.19 3.47
N THR A 22 24.40 1.70 2.38
CA THR A 22 23.78 0.75 1.44
C THR A 22 24.02 -0.72 1.82
N ASN A 23 24.72 -1.03 2.92
CA ASN A 23 25.28 -2.38 3.13
C ASN A 23 24.42 -3.36 3.94
N THR A 24 23.22 -3.01 4.40
CA THR A 24 22.37 -3.97 5.10
C THR A 24 21.68 -4.91 4.11
N GLN A 25 22.29 -6.08 3.88
CA GLN A 25 21.69 -7.23 3.20
C GLN A 25 20.58 -7.85 4.07
N LYS A 26 19.45 -7.16 4.28
CA LYS A 26 18.24 -7.79 4.83
C LYS A 26 17.61 -8.68 3.75
N HIS A 27 17.28 -9.93 4.03
CA HIS A 27 16.47 -10.74 3.12
C HIS A 27 14.99 -10.51 3.42
N PHE A 28 14.11 -10.59 2.42
CA PHE A 28 12.67 -10.69 2.68
C PHE A 28 12.42 -12.07 3.28
N SER A 29 12.24 -12.15 4.60
CA SER A 29 11.95 -13.40 5.30
C SER A 29 10.61 -13.29 6.01
N ASN A 30 9.53 -13.53 5.27
CA ASN A 30 8.30 -14.02 5.88
C ASN A 30 8.48 -15.54 5.85
N GLY A 31 8.34 -16.26 6.97
CA GLY A 31 8.79 -17.65 7.21
C GLY A 31 8.42 -18.78 6.22
N THR A 32 7.91 -18.45 5.04
CA THR A 32 7.55 -19.33 3.92
C THR A 32 8.23 -18.93 2.59
N ILE A 33 8.82 -17.73 2.46
CA ILE A 33 9.34 -17.22 1.18
C ILE A 33 10.63 -16.41 1.41
N GLU A 34 11.74 -16.86 0.83
CA GLU A 34 12.99 -16.10 0.69
C GLU A 34 13.24 -15.78 -0.79
N ILE A 35 13.02 -14.52 -1.20
CA ILE A 35 13.30 -14.07 -2.57
C ILE A 35 14.53 -13.14 -2.53
N PRO A 36 15.60 -13.43 -3.30
CA PRO A 36 16.74 -12.52 -3.46
C PRO A 36 16.31 -11.15 -3.97
N TYR A 37 16.95 -10.09 -3.49
CA TYR A 37 16.58 -8.71 -3.80
C TYR A 37 16.58 -8.42 -5.30
N GLU A 38 17.54 -9.01 -6.02
CA GLU A 38 17.74 -8.88 -7.45
C GLU A 38 16.64 -9.57 -8.27
N LYS A 39 15.88 -10.47 -7.63
CA LYS A 39 14.76 -11.22 -8.25
C LYS A 39 13.39 -10.69 -7.85
N LEU A 40 13.33 -9.61 -7.06
CA LEU A 40 12.06 -8.95 -6.74
C LEU A 40 11.63 -8.09 -7.92
N ASP A 41 10.60 -8.52 -8.63
CA ASP A 41 9.97 -7.73 -9.68
C ASP A 41 8.68 -7.08 -9.17
N PHE A 42 8.41 -5.86 -9.66
CA PHE A 42 7.14 -5.19 -9.42
C PHE A 42 6.22 -5.40 -10.60
N VAL A 43 4.98 -5.73 -10.27
CA VAL A 43 3.86 -5.54 -11.18
C VAL A 43 3.29 -4.16 -10.90
N LEU A 44 3.47 -3.25 -11.86
CA LEU A 44 2.84 -1.93 -11.82
C LEU A 44 1.51 -2.04 -12.54
N GLU A 45 0.42 -1.90 -11.81
CA GLU A 45 -0.92 -1.82 -12.38
C GLU A 45 -1.36 -0.36 -12.36
N GLN A 46 -2.14 0.07 -13.36
CA GLN A 46 -2.97 1.27 -13.26
C GLN A 46 -4.30 0.82 -12.67
N PRO A 47 -4.50 0.98 -11.34
CA PRO A 47 -5.67 0.41 -10.68
C PRO A 47 -6.98 1.03 -11.19
N VAL A 48 -6.96 2.24 -11.76
CA VAL A 48 -8.14 2.91 -12.31
C VAL A 48 -7.83 3.58 -13.63
N ASP A 49 -8.40 3.04 -14.71
CA ASP A 49 -8.36 3.62 -16.05
C ASP A 49 -9.78 3.98 -16.50
N PHE A 50 -10.16 5.25 -16.31
CA PHE A 50 -11.49 5.74 -16.68
C PHE A 50 -11.70 5.81 -18.18
N GLU A 51 -10.63 5.96 -18.96
CA GLU A 51 -10.67 6.05 -20.41
C GLU A 51 -10.98 4.67 -21.00
N SER A 52 -10.29 3.62 -20.54
CA SER A 52 -10.60 2.23 -20.89
C SER A 52 -12.01 1.81 -20.45
N LEU A 53 -12.43 2.16 -19.23
CA LEU A 53 -13.80 1.88 -18.77
C LEU A 53 -14.85 2.51 -19.68
N ARG A 54 -14.65 3.77 -20.08
CA ARG A 54 -15.55 4.48 -21.01
C ARG A 54 -15.59 3.81 -22.39
N GLU A 55 -14.44 3.41 -22.93
CA GLU A 55 -14.36 2.69 -24.22
C GLU A 55 -15.10 1.34 -24.18
N ASN A 56 -15.16 0.69 -23.01
CA ASN A 56 -15.92 -0.53 -22.78
C ASN A 56 -17.39 -0.29 -22.37
N GLY A 57 -17.90 0.94 -22.53
CA GLY A 57 -19.30 1.29 -22.28
C GLY A 57 -19.64 1.64 -20.82
N PHE A 58 -18.65 1.76 -19.94
CA PHE A 58 -18.83 2.12 -18.53
C PHE A 58 -18.33 3.55 -18.26
N ASP A 59 -19.16 4.56 -18.53
CA ASP A 59 -18.84 5.96 -18.19
C ASP A 59 -19.21 6.28 -16.73
N VAL A 60 -18.31 5.94 -15.80
CA VAL A 60 -18.49 6.15 -14.35
C VAL A 60 -17.65 7.29 -13.79
N LYS A 61 -16.80 7.93 -14.60
CA LYS A 61 -15.84 8.97 -14.16
C LYS A 61 -16.53 10.11 -13.41
N LYS A 62 -17.67 10.56 -13.94
CA LYS A 62 -18.47 11.65 -13.36
C LYS A 62 -18.97 11.33 -11.94
N LEU A 63 -19.37 10.08 -11.68
CA LEU A 63 -19.84 9.64 -10.36
C LEU A 63 -18.78 9.86 -9.28
N PHE A 64 -17.52 9.56 -9.60
CA PHE A 64 -16.40 9.72 -8.68
C PHE A 64 -15.91 11.18 -8.59
N GLN A 65 -15.99 11.91 -9.69
CA GLN A 65 -15.68 13.34 -9.72
C GLN A 65 -16.61 14.14 -8.80
N ASP A 66 -17.91 13.88 -8.87
CA ASP A 66 -18.91 14.57 -8.04
C ASP A 66 -18.72 14.28 -6.54
N GLN A 67 -18.10 13.14 -6.21
CA GLN A 67 -17.74 12.76 -4.84
C GLN A 67 -16.36 13.29 -4.40
N GLY A 68 -15.59 13.93 -5.29
CA GLY A 68 -14.26 14.47 -4.99
C GLY A 68 -13.11 13.46 -4.99
N TRP A 69 -13.29 12.28 -5.61
CA TRP A 69 -12.30 11.18 -5.54
C TRP A 69 -11.18 11.26 -6.59
N LEU A 70 -11.26 12.18 -7.57
CA LEU A 70 -10.26 12.21 -8.66
C LEU A 70 -8.83 12.38 -8.16
N GLY A 71 -8.60 13.24 -7.15
CA GLY A 71 -7.27 13.42 -6.58
C GLY A 71 -6.71 12.15 -5.91
N TYR A 72 -7.57 11.25 -5.42
CA TYR A 72 -7.12 9.95 -4.92
C TYR A 72 -6.69 9.03 -6.07
N PHE A 73 -7.45 8.99 -7.17
CA PHE A 73 -7.08 8.21 -8.35
C PHE A 73 -5.81 8.73 -9.02
N ASP A 74 -5.60 10.05 -9.01
CA ASP A 74 -4.35 10.66 -9.48
C ASP A 74 -3.15 10.21 -8.64
N ILE A 75 -3.31 10.09 -7.32
CA ILE A 75 -2.28 9.53 -6.43
C ILE A 75 -2.02 8.05 -6.74
N LEU A 76 -3.07 7.26 -6.95
CA LEU A 76 -2.95 5.84 -7.26
C LEU A 76 -2.25 5.57 -8.60
N ASN A 77 -2.53 6.39 -9.61
CA ASN A 77 -1.91 6.30 -10.93
C ASN A 77 -0.61 7.12 -11.04
N GLY A 78 -0.14 7.70 -9.93
CA GLY A 78 1.07 8.50 -9.87
C GLY A 78 2.34 7.70 -10.17
N PRO A 79 3.49 8.39 -10.32
CA PRO A 79 4.76 7.72 -10.56
C PRO A 79 5.11 6.79 -9.38
N VAL A 80 5.41 5.54 -9.70
CA VAL A 80 5.86 4.56 -8.70
C VAL A 80 7.39 4.51 -8.70
N TYR A 81 7.99 4.94 -7.59
CA TYR A 81 9.42 4.82 -7.35
C TYR A 81 9.76 3.39 -6.91
N THR A 82 9.83 2.48 -7.87
CA THR A 82 10.02 1.04 -7.63
C THR A 82 11.14 0.75 -6.63
N GLN A 83 12.30 1.37 -6.79
CA GLN A 83 13.44 1.10 -5.91
C GLN A 83 13.20 1.53 -4.46
N LEU A 84 12.56 2.68 -4.25
CA LEU A 84 12.14 3.13 -2.92
C LEU A 84 11.11 2.17 -2.32
N VAL A 85 10.18 1.67 -3.13
CA VAL A 85 9.18 0.69 -2.67
C VAL A 85 9.86 -0.64 -2.28
N LYS A 86 10.87 -1.12 -3.02
CA LYS A 86 11.62 -2.35 -2.61
C LYS A 86 12.28 -2.12 -1.28
N ASP A 87 13.00 -1.01 -1.18
CA ASP A 87 13.79 -0.70 0.01
C ASP A 87 12.89 -0.49 1.22
N PHE A 88 11.74 0.16 1.04
CA PHE A 88 10.73 0.32 2.08
C PHE A 88 10.24 -1.03 2.61
N TRP A 89 9.73 -1.91 1.74
CA TRP A 89 9.15 -3.18 2.19
C TRP A 89 10.18 -4.17 2.73
N LYS A 90 11.42 -4.13 2.22
CA LYS A 90 12.53 -4.98 2.69
C LYS A 90 12.89 -4.70 4.15
N ARG A 91 12.68 -3.46 4.55
CA ARG A 91 13.14 -2.88 5.81
C ARG A 91 12.00 -2.60 6.78
N CYS A 92 10.76 -2.85 6.35
CA CYS A 92 9.63 -2.52 7.18
C CYS A 92 9.42 -3.56 8.28
N ASP A 93 9.17 -3.06 9.48
CA ASP A 93 8.68 -3.83 10.60
C ASP A 93 7.28 -3.34 10.94
N ILE A 94 6.38 -4.29 11.20
CA ILE A 94 5.03 -3.99 11.69
C ILE A 94 5.09 -4.00 13.20
N ILE A 95 4.70 -2.88 13.82
CA ILE A 95 4.66 -2.73 15.26
C ILE A 95 3.19 -2.67 15.69
N THR A 96 2.75 -3.75 16.31
CA THR A 96 1.47 -3.88 16.99
C THR A 96 1.61 -3.54 18.47
N GLN A 97 0.47 -3.45 19.17
CA GLN A 97 0.43 -3.27 20.62
C GLN A 97 1.26 -4.34 21.34
N GLU A 98 1.18 -5.60 20.91
CA GLU A 98 1.91 -6.69 21.54
C GLU A 98 3.43 -6.56 21.38
N GLU A 99 3.90 -6.17 20.20
CA GLU A 99 5.35 -5.92 19.98
C GLU A 99 5.82 -4.71 20.79
N ALA A 100 5.02 -3.64 20.85
CA ALA A 100 5.33 -2.49 21.69
C ALA A 100 5.41 -2.87 23.17
N ASP A 101 4.47 -3.65 23.68
CA ASP A 101 4.47 -4.10 25.08
C ASP A 101 5.65 -5.03 25.39
N LYS A 102 6.01 -5.91 24.45
CA LYS A 102 7.21 -6.76 24.56
C LYS A 102 8.48 -5.91 24.61
N GLU A 103 8.64 -4.92 23.72
CA GLU A 103 9.77 -3.98 23.71
C GLU A 103 9.90 -3.25 25.06
N TYR A 104 8.77 -2.78 25.60
CA TYR A 104 8.73 -2.15 26.92
C TYR A 104 9.14 -3.11 28.03
N ALA A 105 8.60 -4.33 28.06
CA ALA A 105 8.92 -5.33 29.06
C ALA A 105 10.40 -5.71 29.05
N LEU A 106 11.00 -5.85 27.85
CA LEU A 106 12.44 -6.09 27.69
C LEU A 106 13.26 -4.94 28.28
N LYS A 107 12.88 -3.68 27.99
CA LYS A 107 13.59 -2.50 28.50
C LYS A 107 13.50 -2.37 30.03
N VAL A 108 12.36 -2.74 30.61
CA VAL A 108 12.21 -2.80 32.07
C VAL A 108 13.06 -3.93 32.67
N ALA A 109 13.15 -5.07 31.99
CA ALA A 109 13.93 -6.22 32.44
C ALA A 109 15.45 -5.99 32.41
N GLU A 110 15.96 -5.10 31.55
CA GLU A 110 17.39 -4.72 31.51
C GLU A 110 17.87 -4.11 32.84
N ASP A 111 17.07 -3.24 33.47
CA ASP A 111 17.36 -2.68 34.80
C ASP A 111 16.06 -2.51 35.61
N PRO A 112 15.59 -3.58 36.28
CA PRO A 112 14.33 -3.56 36.99
C PRO A 112 14.29 -2.58 38.17
N LYS A 113 15.46 -2.19 38.71
CA LYS A 113 15.53 -1.27 39.85
C LYS A 113 15.32 0.17 39.40
N LYS A 114 15.84 0.53 38.21
CA LYS A 114 15.78 1.90 37.69
C LYS A 114 14.63 2.14 36.72
N ASN A 115 14.15 1.09 36.04
CA ASN A 115 13.21 1.21 34.93
C ASN A 115 11.76 0.89 35.32
N LYS A 116 11.53 0.21 36.45
CA LYS A 116 10.18 -0.14 36.90
C LYS A 116 9.35 1.11 37.22
N GLY A 117 8.15 1.17 36.65
CA GLY A 117 7.18 2.24 36.88
C GLY A 117 7.40 3.49 36.02
N LYS A 118 8.42 3.52 35.16
CA LYS A 118 8.62 4.58 34.18
C LYS A 118 7.72 4.40 32.96
N SER A 119 7.31 5.50 32.37
CA SER A 119 6.62 5.52 31.08
C SER A 119 7.56 5.16 29.92
N ARG A 120 6.98 4.83 28.75
CA ARG A 120 7.76 4.50 27.54
C ARG A 120 8.75 5.61 27.17
N THR A 121 8.29 6.86 27.19
CA THR A 121 9.10 8.03 26.84
C THR A 121 10.24 8.25 27.83
N GLU A 122 10.02 8.02 29.13
CA GLU A 122 11.07 8.07 30.16
C GLU A 122 12.11 6.95 30.03
N LEU A 123 11.75 5.84 29.39
CA LEU A 123 12.67 4.76 29.03
C LEU A 123 13.38 5.00 27.68
N GLY A 124 13.12 6.13 27.03
CA GLY A 124 13.65 6.46 25.71
C GLY A 124 12.97 5.68 24.57
N LEU A 125 11.84 5.02 24.85
CA LEU A 125 11.04 4.32 23.85
C LEU A 125 10.02 5.27 23.21
N ARG A 126 9.71 5.03 21.94
CA ARG A 126 8.68 5.79 21.22
C ARG A 126 7.30 5.52 21.83
N GLU A 127 6.49 6.55 21.95
CA GLU A 127 5.09 6.41 22.35
C GLU A 127 4.35 5.56 21.31
N PHE A 128 3.55 4.60 21.78
CA PHE A 128 2.72 3.77 20.93
C PHE A 128 1.28 4.25 21.05
N THR A 129 0.69 4.69 19.93
CA THR A 129 -0.68 5.23 19.90
C THR A 129 -1.60 4.34 19.06
N GLU A 130 -1.10 3.82 17.95
CA GLU A 130 -1.80 2.94 17.04
C GLU A 130 -0.79 2.02 16.32
N PRO A 131 -1.24 0.90 15.71
CA PRO A 131 -0.37 0.06 14.91
C PRO A 131 0.32 0.83 13.80
N GLU A 132 1.61 0.59 13.62
CA GLU A 132 2.43 1.35 12.69
C GLU A 132 3.41 0.47 11.92
N ILE A 133 3.68 0.88 10.69
CA ILE A 133 4.71 0.29 9.84
C ILE A 133 5.91 1.23 9.91
N ARG A 134 7.02 0.75 10.45
CA ARG A 134 8.28 1.50 10.54
C ARG A 134 9.24 0.96 9.50
N SER A 135 9.91 1.82 8.74
CA SER A 135 10.91 1.39 7.76
C SER A 135 12.05 2.41 7.68
N ASP A 136 13.29 1.93 7.65
CA ASP A 136 14.50 2.73 7.46
C ASP A 136 14.87 2.85 5.97
N CYS A 137 14.00 3.44 5.14
CA CYS A 137 14.30 3.58 3.71
C CYS A 137 15.30 4.72 3.47
N THR A 138 16.43 4.42 2.80
CA THR A 138 17.42 5.42 2.34
C THR A 138 18.03 6.32 3.44
N GLY A 139 18.11 5.82 4.68
CA GLY A 139 18.61 6.60 5.82
C GLY A 139 17.60 7.57 6.42
N TYR A 140 16.34 7.54 5.94
CA TYR A 140 15.22 8.25 6.51
C TYR A 140 14.27 7.26 7.16
N GLU A 141 13.85 7.55 8.38
CA GLU A 141 12.88 6.74 9.08
C GLU A 141 11.47 7.14 8.66
N VAL A 142 10.76 6.21 8.02
CA VAL A 142 9.36 6.35 7.63
C VAL A 142 8.49 5.61 8.63
N THR A 143 7.44 6.27 9.10
CA THR A 143 6.40 5.66 9.92
C THR A 143 5.05 5.88 9.26
N ILE A 144 4.37 4.80 8.90
CA ILE A 144 3.03 4.83 8.31
C ILE A 144 2.04 4.28 9.34
N THR A 145 1.02 5.08 9.64
CA THR A 145 -0.09 4.69 10.52
C THR A 145 -1.43 4.85 9.81
N GLN A 146 -2.50 4.29 10.39
CA GLN A 146 -3.86 4.53 9.87
C GLN A 146 -4.19 6.03 9.83
N SER A 147 -3.81 6.80 10.87
CA SER A 147 -3.99 8.25 10.87
C SER A 147 -3.26 8.94 9.72
N THR A 148 -2.04 8.51 9.39
CA THR A 148 -1.26 9.06 8.26
C THR A 148 -2.01 8.83 6.94
N ILE A 149 -2.53 7.62 6.72
CA ILE A 149 -3.32 7.29 5.52
C ILE A 149 -4.61 8.11 5.48
N ALA A 150 -5.37 8.18 6.57
CA ALA A 150 -6.62 8.95 6.61
C ALA A 150 -6.39 10.44 6.31
N LYS A 151 -5.31 11.03 6.85
CA LYS A 151 -4.90 12.41 6.56
C LYS A 151 -4.53 12.60 5.08
N LEU A 152 -3.74 11.69 4.52
CA LEU A 152 -3.36 11.71 3.10
C LEU A 152 -4.60 11.70 2.19
N LEU A 153 -5.56 10.83 2.52
CA LEU A 153 -6.81 10.68 1.78
C LEU A 153 -7.84 11.79 2.07
N ARG A 154 -7.57 12.67 3.05
CA ARG A 154 -8.48 13.73 3.51
C ARG A 154 -9.86 13.19 3.95
N ILE A 155 -9.87 12.01 4.55
CA ILE A 155 -11.08 11.37 5.09
C ILE A 155 -11.02 11.32 6.61
N PRO A 156 -12.18 11.24 7.30
CA PRO A 156 -12.20 11.03 8.75
C PRO A 156 -11.45 9.74 9.11
N ASN A 157 -10.61 9.78 10.15
CA ASN A 157 -9.96 8.57 10.68
C ASN A 157 -10.96 7.73 11.52
N LYS A 158 -12.01 7.25 10.86
CA LYS A 158 -13.10 6.47 11.44
C LYS A 158 -13.60 5.50 10.38
N GLY A 159 -13.99 4.31 10.81
CA GLY A 159 -14.52 3.30 9.89
C GLY A 159 -14.99 2.06 10.63
N ILE A 160 -15.70 1.20 9.93
CA ILE A 160 -16.10 -0.11 10.42
C ILE A 160 -15.31 -1.14 9.63
N PHE A 161 -14.46 -1.89 10.32
CA PHE A 161 -13.80 -3.04 9.71
C PHE A 161 -14.83 -4.17 9.55
N LYS A 162 -15.32 -4.37 8.32
CA LYS A 162 -16.23 -5.48 8.02
C LYS A 162 -15.43 -6.72 7.66
N THR A 163 -15.26 -7.61 8.62
CA THR A 163 -14.75 -8.96 8.34
C THR A 163 -15.84 -9.76 7.64
N PHE A 164 -15.61 -10.11 6.38
CA PHE A 164 -16.45 -11.09 5.71
C PHE A 164 -15.94 -12.48 6.08
N THR A 165 -16.70 -13.19 6.90
CA THR A 165 -16.49 -14.63 7.07
C THR A 165 -17.01 -15.34 5.81
N PRO A 166 -16.49 -16.54 5.47
CA PRO A 166 -17.06 -17.33 4.38
C PRO A 166 -18.58 -17.54 4.53
N SER A 167 -19.06 -17.62 5.77
CA SER A 167 -20.49 -17.73 6.09
C SER A 167 -21.28 -16.44 5.86
N SER A 168 -20.71 -15.26 6.12
CA SER A 168 -21.39 -13.98 5.82
C SER A 168 -21.34 -13.64 4.32
N GLY A 169 -20.26 -14.02 3.63
CA GLY A 169 -20.16 -13.92 2.17
C GLY A 169 -21.25 -14.73 1.46
N ARG A 170 -21.47 -16.00 1.86
CA ARG A 170 -22.52 -16.86 1.29
C ARG A 170 -23.95 -16.32 1.50
N LYS A 171 -24.18 -15.56 2.57
CA LYS A 171 -25.47 -14.94 2.88
C LYS A 171 -25.64 -13.56 2.26
N SER A 172 -24.64 -13.06 1.53
CA SER A 172 -24.69 -11.75 0.92
C SER A 172 -25.78 -11.69 -0.16
N GLU A 173 -26.55 -10.61 -0.14
CA GLU A 173 -27.54 -10.27 -1.17
C GLU A 173 -26.93 -10.15 -2.58
N TYR A 174 -25.62 -9.94 -2.66
CA TYR A 174 -24.88 -9.85 -3.92
C TYR A 174 -24.61 -11.23 -4.53
N VAL A 175 -24.50 -12.31 -3.75
CA VAL A 175 -24.19 -13.65 -4.28
C VAL A 175 -25.27 -14.15 -5.25
N PRO A 176 -26.58 -14.11 -4.91
CA PRO A 176 -27.63 -14.47 -5.87
C PRO A 176 -27.63 -13.58 -7.11
N ARG A 177 -27.34 -12.27 -6.96
CA ARG A 177 -27.30 -11.31 -8.07
C ARG A 177 -26.14 -11.57 -9.03
N ILE A 178 -24.95 -11.85 -8.49
CA ILE A 178 -23.76 -12.21 -9.26
C ILE A 178 -24.01 -13.54 -9.96
N ALA A 179 -24.51 -14.55 -9.24
CA ALA A 179 -24.79 -15.85 -9.84
C ALA A 179 -25.82 -15.75 -10.98
N GLN A 180 -26.86 -14.93 -10.79
CA GLN A 180 -27.87 -14.72 -11.80
C GLN A 180 -27.34 -14.01 -13.05
N ARG A 181 -26.41 -13.06 -12.90
CA ARG A 181 -25.76 -12.41 -14.04
C ARG A 181 -24.72 -13.29 -14.73
N CYS A 182 -23.86 -13.97 -13.96
CA CYS A 182 -22.70 -14.67 -14.51
C CYS A 182 -22.99 -16.09 -15.01
N TYR A 183 -24.00 -16.78 -14.46
CA TYR A 183 -24.26 -18.19 -14.76
C TYR A 183 -25.69 -18.48 -15.24
N ILE A 184 -26.69 -17.70 -14.82
CA ILE A 184 -28.10 -17.98 -15.16
C ILE A 184 -28.54 -17.20 -16.41
N LYS A 185 -28.11 -15.94 -16.55
CA LYS A 185 -28.35 -15.09 -17.73
C LYS A 185 -27.11 -14.99 -18.61
N GLU A 186 -26.29 -16.03 -18.61
CA GLU A 186 -25.01 -16.11 -19.30
C GLU A 186 -25.09 -15.72 -20.79
N ASP A 187 -26.17 -16.12 -21.47
CA ASP A 187 -26.37 -15.87 -22.90
C ASP A 187 -26.89 -14.45 -23.23
N ALA A 188 -27.23 -13.65 -22.22
CA ALA A 188 -27.87 -12.35 -22.41
C ALA A 188 -26.88 -11.19 -22.62
N GLU A 189 -25.62 -11.35 -22.18
CA GLU A 189 -24.56 -10.35 -22.35
C GLU A 189 -23.30 -11.03 -22.89
N PRO A 190 -22.68 -10.54 -23.99
CA PRO A 190 -21.49 -11.15 -24.54
C PRO A 190 -20.36 -11.12 -23.50
N THR A 191 -19.78 -12.28 -23.21
CA THR A 191 -18.75 -12.43 -22.18
C THR A 191 -17.38 -12.59 -22.82
N ASN A 192 -16.31 -12.28 -22.08
CA ASN A 192 -14.93 -12.49 -22.52
C ASN A 192 -14.49 -13.96 -22.35
N LYS A 193 -15.42 -14.92 -22.36
CA LYS A 193 -15.08 -16.34 -22.26
C LYS A 193 -14.29 -16.75 -23.49
N VAL A 194 -13.31 -17.62 -23.27
CA VAL A 194 -12.47 -18.15 -24.35
C VAL A 194 -13.30 -18.86 -25.42
N SER A 195 -14.47 -19.41 -25.06
CA SER A 195 -15.45 -19.99 -25.99
C SER A 195 -16.13 -18.99 -26.92
N ASP A 196 -16.22 -17.73 -26.50
CA ASP A 196 -16.97 -16.66 -27.18
C ASP A 196 -16.05 -15.76 -28.01
N LEU A 197 -14.73 -15.92 -27.86
CA LEU A 197 -13.73 -15.24 -28.66
C LEU A 197 -13.73 -15.80 -30.09
N LYS A 198 -13.87 -14.90 -31.08
CA LYS A 198 -13.77 -15.29 -32.49
C LYS A 198 -12.40 -15.94 -32.77
N PRO A 199 -12.33 -17.00 -33.60
CA PRO A 199 -11.06 -17.56 -34.03
C PRO A 199 -10.20 -16.44 -34.63
N LEU A 200 -8.94 -16.35 -34.20
CA LEU A 200 -7.96 -15.45 -34.81
C LEU A 200 -7.86 -15.83 -36.30
N GLN A 201 -8.20 -14.88 -37.18
CA GLN A 201 -8.00 -15.00 -38.63
C GLN A 201 -6.53 -14.92 -38.99
#